data_AF-A0AAE0RAG5-F1
#
_entry.id   AF-A0AAE0RAG5-F1
#
_cell.length_a   1.000
_cell.length_b   1.000
_cell.length_c   1.000
_cell.angle_alpha   90.00
_cell.angle_beta   90.00
_cell.angle_gamma   90.00
#
_symmetry.space_group_name_H-M   'P 1'
#
loop_
_entity.id
_entity.type
_entity.pdbx_description
1 polymer ?
#
loop_
_entity_poly.entity_id
_entity_poly.type
_entity_poly.pdbx_seq_one_letter_code
_entity_poly.pdbx_strand_id
1 'polypeptide(L)'
;MSYRGRTLVINNLAASSLWHKLACVDPPPNLLANIQAQLVDFFWDGLHWIPQSVLHLPKEEGGQGLVQLSSRAAAFRLQFIQRLLTGPRDLVWRAAAIDVYIEK
;
A
#
# COMPACT_ATOMS: atom_id res chain seq x y z
N MET A 1 -19.59 -14.83 -0.19
CA MET A 1 -19.52 -13.39 -0.57
C MET A 1 -19.10 -13.29 -2.03
N SER A 2 -19.58 -12.28 -2.76
CA SER A 2 -19.12 -12.05 -4.15
C SER A 2 -17.68 -11.51 -4.16
N TYR A 3 -16.94 -11.73 -5.25
CA TYR A 3 -15.58 -11.20 -5.42
C TYR A 3 -15.54 -9.67 -5.28
N ARG A 4 -16.53 -8.97 -5.84
CA ARG A 4 -16.67 -7.52 -5.70
C ARG A 4 -16.85 -7.09 -4.24
N GLY A 5 -17.63 -7.84 -3.46
CA GLY A 5 -17.81 -7.59 -2.03
C GLY A 5 -16.50 -7.81 -1.26
N ARG A 6 -15.78 -8.89 -1.54
CA ARG A 6 -14.47 -9.18 -0.92
C ARG A 6 -13.45 -8.09 -1.23
N THR A 7 -13.33 -7.65 -2.48
CA THR A 7 -12.45 -6.52 -2.84
C THR A 7 -12.82 -5.25 -2.08
N LEU A 8 -14.11 -4.94 -1.96
CA LEU A 8 -14.57 -3.76 -1.21
C LEU A 8 -14.18 -3.84 0.26
N VAL A 9 -14.34 -4.99 0.91
CA VAL A 9 -13.92 -5.21 2.29
C VAL A 9 -12.41 -5.05 2.43
N ILE A 10 -11.63 -5.67 1.55
CA ILE A 10 -10.16 -5.58 1.60
C ILE A 10 -9.71 -4.12 1.43
N ASN A 11 -10.15 -3.45 0.36
CA ASN A 11 -9.68 -2.11 0.03
C ASN A 11 -10.12 -1.06 1.05
N ASN A 12 -11.36 -1.13 1.56
CA ASN A 12 -11.90 -0.07 2.41
C ASN A 12 -11.73 -0.34 3.91
N LEU A 13 -11.73 -1.59 4.36
CA LEU A 13 -11.60 -1.92 5.78
C LEU A 13 -10.17 -2.29 6.13
N ALA A 14 -9.67 -3.39 5.54
CA ALA A 14 -8.35 -3.91 5.88
C ALA A 14 -7.26 -2.91 5.52
N ALA A 15 -7.28 -2.40 4.29
CA ALA A 15 -6.24 -1.52 3.79
C ALA A 15 -6.25 -0.14 4.51
N SER A 16 -7.43 0.43 4.76
CA SER A 16 -7.57 1.70 5.51
C SER A 16 -6.97 1.64 6.91
N SER A 17 -7.04 0.48 7.58
CA SER A 17 -6.42 0.29 8.89
C SER A 17 -4.88 0.33 8.86
N LEU A 18 -4.28 0.08 7.68
CA LEU A 18 -2.83 0.02 7.48
C LEU A 18 -2.24 1.36 7.05
N TRP A 19 -2.99 2.21 6.35
CA TRP A 19 -2.46 3.43 5.73
C TRP A 19 -1.77 4.37 6.71
N HIS A 20 -2.37 4.62 7.86
CA HIS A 20 -1.76 5.48 8.87
C HIS A 20 -0.41 4.92 9.35
N LYS A 21 -0.35 3.61 9.64
CA LYS A 21 0.89 2.98 10.12
C LYS A 21 1.98 2.99 9.04
N LEU A 22 1.61 2.68 7.79
CA LEU A 22 2.55 2.64 6.66
C LEU A 22 3.03 4.03 6.23
N ALA A 23 2.30 5.09 6.52
CA ALA A 23 2.72 6.45 6.26
C ALA A 23 3.77 6.95 7.28
N CYS A 24 3.76 6.42 8.51
CA CYS A 24 4.60 6.89 9.61
C CYS A 24 5.79 5.98 9.92
N VAL A 25 5.65 4.67 9.68
CA VAL A 25 6.63 3.67 10.13
C VAL A 25 6.96 2.71 9.00
N ASP A 26 8.25 2.44 8.84
CA ASP A 26 8.73 1.41 7.93
C ASP A 26 8.28 0.02 8.42
N PRO A 27 7.53 -0.74 7.61
CA PRO A 27 7.12 -2.07 8.02
C PRO A 27 8.34 -3.00 8.07
N PRO A 28 8.39 -3.95 9.03
CA PRO A 28 9.37 -5.02 9.03
C PRO A 28 9.40 -5.78 7.68
N PRO A 29 10.56 -6.34 7.31
CA PRO A 29 10.66 -7.15 6.10
C PRO A 29 9.63 -8.29 6.13
N ASN A 30 9.05 -8.59 4.97
CA ASN A 30 8.02 -9.62 4.76
C ASN A 30 6.65 -9.36 5.42
N LEU A 31 6.48 -8.36 6.30
CA LEU A 31 5.18 -8.11 6.94
C LEU A 31 4.09 -7.81 5.90
N LEU A 32 4.36 -6.91 4.96
CA LEU A 32 3.41 -6.57 3.90
C LEU A 32 3.11 -7.76 3.00
N ALA A 33 4.10 -8.59 2.71
CA ALA A 33 3.92 -9.80 1.89
C ALA A 33 3.02 -10.82 2.60
N ASN A 34 3.22 -11.04 3.90
CA ASN A 34 2.41 -11.94 4.71
C ASN A 34 0.96 -11.47 4.81
N ILE A 35 0.74 -10.17 5.06
CA ILE A 35 -0.61 -9.59 5.09
C ILE A 35 -1.25 -9.71 3.70
N GLN A 36 -0.52 -9.38 2.63
CA GLN A 36 -1.03 -9.50 1.26
C GLN A 36 -1.46 -10.93 0.93
N ALA A 37 -0.67 -11.94 1.34
CA ALA A 37 -1.00 -13.34 1.15
C ALA A 37 -2.32 -13.71 1.84
N GLN A 38 -2.53 -13.28 3.09
CA GLN A 38 -3.80 -13.50 3.80
C GLN A 38 -4.99 -12.80 3.15
N LEU A 39 -4.81 -11.59 2.62
CA LEU A 39 -5.86 -10.88 1.90
C LEU A 39 -6.23 -11.57 0.57
N VAL A 40 -5.24 -12.12 -0.12
CA VAL A 40 -5.43 -12.88 -1.37
C VAL A 40 -6.10 -14.22 -1.08
N ASP A 41 -5.70 -14.90 -0.01
CA ASP A 41 -6.36 -16.12 0.46
C ASP A 41 -7.83 -15.87 0.83
N PHE A 42 -8.13 -14.79 1.57
CA PHE A 42 -9.49 -14.37 1.85
C PHE A 42 -10.29 -14.02 0.58
N PHE A 43 -9.66 -13.40 -0.41
CA PHE A 43 -10.30 -13.07 -1.68
C PHE A 43 -10.74 -14.35 -2.41
N TRP A 44 -9.83 -15.33 -2.48
CA TRP A 44 -9.99 -16.56 -3.23
C TRP A 44 -10.77 -17.64 -2.51
N ASP A 45 -10.76 -17.64 -1.17
CA ASP A 45 -11.39 -18.68 -0.34
C ASP A 45 -10.84 -20.07 -0.70
N GLY A 46 -9.51 -20.15 -0.84
CA GLY A 46 -8.78 -21.36 -1.20
C GLY A 46 -8.69 -21.69 -2.70
N LEU A 47 -9.27 -20.88 -3.60
CA LEU A 47 -9.30 -21.15 -5.05
C LEU A 47 -8.37 -20.20 -5.84
N HIS A 48 -7.21 -20.66 -6.34
CA HIS A 48 -6.25 -19.78 -7.06
C HIS A 48 -6.28 -19.97 -8.59
N TRP A 49 -7.25 -19.35 -9.27
CA TRP A 49 -7.47 -19.59 -10.72
C TRP A 49 -6.70 -18.67 -11.68
N ILE A 50 -6.28 -17.49 -11.21
CA ILE A 50 -5.50 -16.53 -12.01
C ILE A 50 -4.29 -16.02 -11.22
N PRO A 51 -3.23 -15.55 -11.91
CA PRO A 51 -2.09 -14.94 -11.25
C PRO A 51 -2.50 -13.76 -10.37
N GLN A 52 -1.89 -13.63 -9.20
CA GLN A 52 -2.18 -12.56 -8.25
C GLN A 52 -1.99 -11.16 -8.88
N SER A 53 -1.03 -11.00 -9.79
CA SER A 53 -0.80 -9.73 -10.49
C SER A 53 -2.04 -9.19 -11.19
N VAL A 54 -2.89 -10.07 -11.74
CA VAL A 54 -4.12 -9.69 -12.45
C VAL A 54 -5.18 -9.15 -11.48
N LEU A 55 -5.20 -9.59 -10.22
CA LEU A 55 -6.14 -9.06 -9.22
C LEU A 55 -5.96 -7.57 -8.97
N HIS A 56 -4.72 -7.11 -9.06
CA HIS A 56 -4.34 -5.72 -8.79
C HIS A 56 -4.70 -4.77 -9.93
N LEU A 57 -4.96 -5.29 -11.13
CA LEU A 57 -5.33 -4.48 -12.28
C LEU A 57 -6.70 -3.82 -12.08
N PRO A 58 -6.91 -2.65 -12.71
CA PRO A 58 -8.24 -2.03 -12.79
C PRO A 58 -9.26 -2.97 -13.44
N LYS A 59 -10.55 -2.72 -13.19
CA LYS A 59 -11.63 -3.56 -13.73
C LYS A 59 -11.76 -3.42 -15.25
N GLU A 60 -11.41 -2.24 -15.73
CA GLU A 60 -11.35 -1.86 -17.13
C GLU A 60 -10.32 -2.71 -17.89
N GLU A 61 -9.30 -3.22 -17.20
CA GLU A 61 -8.24 -4.07 -17.72
C GLU A 61 -8.47 -5.57 -17.40
N GLY A 62 -9.67 -5.94 -16.94
CA GLY A 62 -10.02 -7.33 -16.59
C GLY A 62 -9.56 -7.77 -15.20
N GLY A 63 -9.05 -6.85 -14.38
CA GLY A 63 -8.69 -7.11 -13.00
C GLY A 63 -9.83 -6.95 -12.00
N GLN A 64 -9.49 -7.02 -10.72
CA GLN A 64 -10.45 -6.85 -9.62
C GLN A 64 -10.28 -5.52 -8.88
N GLY A 65 -9.22 -4.77 -9.16
CA GLY A 65 -8.86 -3.53 -8.47
C GLY A 65 -8.44 -3.75 -7.02
N LEU A 66 -7.87 -4.92 -6.71
CA LEU A 66 -7.39 -5.23 -5.37
C LEU A 66 -6.13 -4.42 -5.06
N VAL A 67 -6.10 -3.72 -3.93
CA VAL A 67 -4.91 -2.92 -3.59
C VAL A 67 -3.68 -3.81 -3.36
N GLN A 68 -2.54 -3.38 -3.89
CA GLN A 68 -1.23 -3.98 -3.60
C GLN A 68 -0.53 -3.18 -2.49
N LEU A 69 -0.32 -3.80 -1.33
CA LEU A 69 0.18 -3.11 -0.14
C LEU A 69 1.59 -2.54 -0.32
N SER A 70 2.49 -3.29 -0.96
CA SER A 70 3.87 -2.85 -1.24
C SER A 70 3.92 -1.62 -2.13
N SER A 71 3.14 -1.64 -3.22
CA SER A 71 3.04 -0.51 -4.16
C SER A 71 2.46 0.72 -3.48
N ARG A 72 1.48 0.55 -2.58
CA ARG A 72 0.93 1.67 -1.81
C ARG A 72 1.94 2.24 -0.80
N ALA A 73 2.71 1.39 -0.13
CA ALA A 73 3.77 1.82 0.78
C ALA A 73 4.87 2.60 0.02
N ALA A 74 5.28 2.12 -1.16
CA ALA A 74 6.21 2.84 -2.03
C ALA A 74 5.65 4.20 -2.46
N ALA A 75 4.37 4.27 -2.81
CA ALA A 75 3.71 5.52 -3.17
C ALA A 75 3.72 6.54 -2.02
N PHE A 76 3.52 6.13 -0.76
CA PHE A 76 3.64 7.04 0.38
C PHE A 76 5.04 7.62 0.53
N ARG A 77 6.08 6.80 0.33
CA ARG A 77 7.48 7.27 0.35
C ARG A 77 7.74 8.28 -0.77
N LEU A 78 7.26 7.98 -1.98
CA LEU A 78 7.38 8.90 -3.12
C LEU A 78 6.66 10.22 -2.86
N GLN A 79 5.46 10.19 -2.28
CA GLN A 79 4.73 11.41 -1.90
C GLN A 79 5.48 12.21 -0.84
N PHE A 80 6.10 11.54 0.13
CA PHE A 80 6.94 12.19 1.14
C PHE A 80 8.14 12.88 0.50
N ILE A 81 8.89 12.18 -0.36
CA ILE A 81 10.05 12.72 -1.09
C ILE A 81 9.62 13.89 -1.97
N GLN A 82 8.53 13.74 -2.71
CA GLN A 82 7.97 14.83 -3.53
C GLN A 82 7.70 16.05 -2.66
N ARG A 83 7.06 15.88 -1.50
CA ARG A 83 6.76 16.98 -0.58
C ARG A 83 8.01 17.59 0.04
N LEU A 84 9.05 16.81 0.29
CA LEU A 84 10.34 17.30 0.76
C LEU A 84 11.03 18.19 -0.29
N LEU A 85 10.99 17.79 -1.56
CA LEU A 85 11.66 18.49 -2.65
C LEU A 85 10.89 19.72 -3.14
N THR A 86 9.58 19.59 -3.35
CA THR A 86 8.75 20.62 -4.00
C THR A 86 7.78 21.32 -3.05
N GLY A 87 7.68 20.88 -1.80
CA GLY A 87 6.75 21.44 -0.83
C GLY A 87 7.22 22.75 -0.19
N PRO A 88 6.35 23.39 0.62
CA PRO A 88 6.67 24.59 1.37
C PRO A 88 7.93 24.45 2.25
N ARG A 89 8.67 25.54 2.43
CA ARG A 89 9.95 25.52 3.19
C ARG A 89 9.75 25.57 4.70
N ASP A 90 8.58 26.03 5.14
CA ASP A 90 8.14 26.19 6.53
C ASP A 90 7.58 24.91 7.17
N LEU A 91 7.71 23.75 6.50
CA LEU A 91 7.30 22.47 7.06
C LEU A 91 8.19 22.10 8.26
N VAL A 92 7.56 21.95 9.43
CA VAL A 92 8.25 21.70 10.73
C VAL A 92 9.17 20.47 10.70
N TRP A 93 8.79 19.43 9.98
CA TRP A 93 9.56 18.18 9.87
C TRP A 93 10.68 18.24 8.80
N ARG A 94 10.74 19.29 7.98
CA ARG A 94 11.66 19.36 6.84
C ARG A 94 13.12 19.43 7.26
N ALA A 95 13.44 20.21 8.29
CA ALA A 95 14.80 20.32 8.81
C ALA A 95 15.30 18.94 9.30
N ALA A 96 14.53 18.29 10.17
CA ALA A 96 14.84 16.96 10.66
C ALA A 96 14.98 15.90 9.54
N ALA A 97 14.15 15.99 8.50
CA ALA A 97 14.26 15.08 7.35
C ALA A 97 15.54 15.32 6.54
N ILE A 98 15.93 16.58 6.30
CA ILE A 98 17.16 16.90 5.56
C ILE A 98 18.39 16.38 6.32
N ASP A 99 18.46 16.60 7.63
CA ASP A 99 19.59 16.16 8.46
C ASP A 99 19.80 14.63 8.37
N VAL A 100 18.70 13.86 8.51
CA VAL A 100 18.74 12.39 8.44
C VAL A 100 19.20 11.85 7.08
N TYR A 101 18.92 12.56 5.98
CA TYR A 101 19.29 12.11 4.62
C TYR A 101 20.63 12.67 4.13
N ILE A 102 21.17 13.72 4.75
CA ILE A 102 22.50 14.29 4.40
C ILE A 102 23.62 13.66 5.23
N GLU A 103 23.36 13.18 6.46
CA GLU A 103 24.37 12.56 7.33
C GLU A 103 24.61 11.06 7.08
N LYS A 104 23.94 10.46 6.08
CA LYS A 104 24.20 9.08 5.62
C LYS A 104 24.96 9.07 4.30
#